data_AF-A0A5E8CKW6-F1
#
_entry.id   AF-A0A5E8CKW6-F1
#
_cell.length_a   1.000
_cell.length_b   1.000
_cell.length_c   1.000
_cell.angle_alpha   90.00
_cell.angle_beta   90.00
_cell.angle_gamma   90.00
#
_symmetry.space_group_name_H-M   'P 1'
#
loop_
_entity.id
_entity.type
_entity.pdbx_description
1 polymer ?
#
loop_
_entity_poly.entity_id
_entity_poly.type
_entity_poly.pdbx_seq_one_letter_code
_entity_poly.pdbx_strand_id
1 'polypeptide(L)'
;MSNSILNSIIINSNVDFDAKYKKYKMKYLQLKSLGGAEGKPKECKLCKNDMELLTGDCEISCDSAGKKEVDKKQMILEKYPQERIINIDTESVDLKNTQQANMYTFKPKGIWYGFGTSWIDWATTIFPDDIGKYYFKLEVDTSKILKISNIEEAVTFNKKYGISSDIKMETGDLELLQDLSNKGKINWGEVSKDYAGFELNPYLYDLRADSNFTWLYVLDVASGVIWDSSAIISVKKI
;
A
#
# COMPACT_ATOMS: atom_id res chain seq x y z
N MET A 1 26.44 -44.71 5.47
CA MET A 1 25.84 -44.16 4.24
C MET A 1 24.76 -43.18 4.70
N SER A 2 25.07 -41.90 4.95
CA SER A 2 25.10 -40.78 3.97
C SER A 2 23.73 -40.59 3.30
N ASN A 3 23.01 -39.47 3.36
CA ASN A 3 23.30 -38.05 3.59
C ASN A 3 22.00 -37.41 4.14
N SER A 4 21.99 -36.52 5.14
CA SER A 4 22.53 -35.15 5.14
C SER A 4 21.91 -34.27 4.04
N ILE A 5 21.43 -33.09 4.46
CA ILE A 5 20.84 -31.99 3.68
C ILE A 5 19.32 -32.06 3.49
N LEU A 6 18.59 -31.52 4.46
CA LEU A 6 17.46 -30.58 4.23
C LEU A 6 17.33 -29.62 5.44
N ASN A 7 18.47 -29.09 5.87
CA ASN A 7 18.57 -27.87 6.65
C ASN A 7 19.27 -26.83 5.75
N SER A 8 18.50 -26.07 4.97
CA SER A 8 18.91 -24.75 4.47
C SER A 8 17.78 -24.03 3.74
N ILE A 9 17.40 -22.88 4.32
CA ILE A 9 16.87 -21.69 3.64
C ILE A 9 15.38 -21.76 3.23
N ILE A 10 14.51 -21.73 4.25
CA ILE A 10 13.25 -20.97 4.15
C ILE A 10 13.58 -19.58 4.67
N ILE A 11 13.72 -18.60 3.76
CA ILE A 11 13.69 -17.20 4.17
C ILE A 11 12.25 -16.90 4.57
N ASN A 12 12.02 -16.92 5.88
CA ASN A 12 10.85 -16.36 6.53
C ASN A 12 10.71 -14.88 6.13
N SER A 13 9.78 -14.57 5.23
CA SER A 13 9.15 -13.25 5.17
C SER A 13 7.73 -13.29 5.74
N ASN A 14 7.46 -14.21 6.66
CA ASN A 14 6.41 -14.05 7.67
C ASN A 14 6.93 -13.07 8.72
N VAL A 15 7.09 -11.80 8.34
CA VAL A 15 6.96 -10.75 9.34
C VAL A 15 5.49 -10.80 9.74
N ASP A 16 5.27 -10.98 11.03
CA ASP A 16 3.99 -10.95 11.72
C ASP A 16 3.27 -9.60 11.46
N PHE A 17 2.72 -9.47 10.26
CA PHE A 17 1.94 -8.32 9.82
C PHE A 17 0.68 -8.17 10.69
N ASP A 18 0.19 -9.27 11.27
CA ASP A 18 -1.06 -9.29 12.01
C ASP A 18 -0.92 -8.73 13.44
N ALA A 19 0.17 -9.02 14.16
CA ALA A 19 0.40 -8.43 15.48
C ALA A 19 0.80 -6.94 15.40
N LYS A 20 1.66 -6.56 14.45
CA LYS A 20 2.06 -5.16 14.25
C LYS A 20 0.84 -4.33 13.84
N TYR A 21 0.06 -4.77 12.85
CA TYR A 21 -1.16 -4.08 12.42
C TYR A 21 -2.22 -3.96 13.54
N LYS A 22 -2.44 -5.01 14.35
CA LYS A 22 -3.32 -4.96 15.52
C LYS A 22 -2.88 -3.89 16.54
N LYS A 23 -1.58 -3.78 16.81
CA LYS A 23 -1.02 -2.75 17.72
C LYS A 23 -1.32 -1.33 17.24
N TYR A 24 -1.11 -1.05 15.95
CA TYR A 24 -1.34 0.30 15.40
C TYR A 24 -2.83 0.62 15.22
N LYS A 25 -3.67 -0.36 14.84
CA LYS A 25 -5.12 -0.20 14.79
C LYS A 25 -5.71 0.20 16.16
N MET A 26 -5.21 -0.40 17.24
CA MET A 26 -5.61 -0.03 18.60
C MET A 26 -5.18 1.39 18.99
N LYS A 27 -3.96 1.80 18.62
CA LYS A 27 -3.47 3.17 18.85
C LYS A 27 -4.28 4.22 18.07
N TYR A 28 -4.62 3.94 16.81
CA TYR A 28 -5.46 4.81 15.99
C TYR A 28 -6.89 4.95 16.55
N LEU A 29 -7.49 3.85 17.01
CA LEU A 29 -8.82 3.87 17.64
C LEU A 29 -8.81 4.62 18.98
N GLN A 30 -7.72 4.50 19.77
CA GLN A 30 -7.53 5.30 20.99
C GLN A 30 -7.45 6.80 20.69
N LEU A 31 -6.67 7.21 19.68
CA LEU A 31 -6.57 8.62 19.28
C LEU A 31 -7.91 9.18 18.78
N LYS A 32 -8.71 8.38 18.07
CA LYS A 32 -10.08 8.75 17.68
C LYS A 32 -11.06 8.87 18.84
N SER A 33 -10.89 8.05 19.88
CA SER A 33 -11.74 8.08 21.08
C SER A 33 -11.50 9.29 21.99
N LEU A 34 -10.40 10.01 21.79
CA LEU A 34 -10.03 11.23 22.52
C LEU A 34 -10.55 12.52 21.85
N GLY A 35 -11.48 12.43 20.91
CA GLY A 35 -11.95 13.58 20.14
C GLY A 35 -12.55 14.70 21.00
N GLY A 36 -11.96 15.90 20.90
CA GLY A 36 -12.62 17.17 21.22
C GLY A 36 -12.00 17.97 22.37
N ALA A 37 -11.08 18.88 22.05
CA ALA A 37 -10.85 20.06 22.88
C ALA A 37 -10.60 21.27 21.97
N GLU A 38 -11.55 22.21 21.99
CA GLU A 38 -11.41 23.54 21.41
C GLU A 38 -10.26 24.28 22.12
N GLY A 39 -9.10 24.31 21.47
CA GLY A 39 -7.98 25.15 21.87
C GLY A 39 -7.25 25.59 20.61
N LYS A 40 -7.27 26.89 20.29
CA LYS A 40 -6.48 27.42 19.18
C LYS A 40 -5.00 27.13 19.43
N PRO A 41 -4.28 26.47 18.50
CA PRO A 41 -2.84 26.24 18.67
C PRO A 41 -2.12 27.58 18.71
N LYS A 42 -1.22 27.77 19.69
CA LYS A 42 -0.21 28.84 19.62
C LYS A 42 0.91 28.33 18.73
N GLU A 43 1.17 29.03 17.62
CA GLU A 43 2.23 28.68 16.68
C GLU A 43 3.62 28.77 17.34
N CYS A 44 4.36 27.67 17.36
CA CYS A 44 5.81 27.70 17.55
C CYS A 44 6.46 28.14 16.23
N LYS A 45 7.11 29.31 16.22
CA LYS A 45 7.71 29.88 15.00
C LYS A 45 8.90 29.11 14.42
N LEU A 46 9.32 27.99 15.03
CA LEU A 46 10.53 27.24 14.62
C LEU A 46 10.27 25.77 14.25
N CYS A 47 9.12 25.18 14.63
CA CYS A 47 8.73 23.83 14.23
C CYS A 47 7.27 23.84 13.75
N LYS A 48 7.07 23.82 12.44
CA LYS A 48 5.74 23.66 11.83
C LYS A 48 5.31 22.18 11.80
N ASN A 49 5.27 21.51 12.94
CA ASN A 49 4.54 20.23 13.12
C ASN A 49 4.18 20.04 14.61
N ASP A 50 3.04 19.38 14.83
CA ASP A 50 2.08 19.53 15.93
C ASP A 50 2.47 19.17 17.38
N MET A 51 1.71 19.81 18.29
CA MET A 51 1.25 19.39 19.63
C MET A 51 2.15 18.47 20.47
N GLU A 52 2.94 19.09 21.34
CA GLU A 52 3.15 18.58 22.69
C GLU A 52 2.73 19.65 23.71
N LEU A 53 1.94 19.26 24.71
CA LEU A 53 1.70 20.03 25.92
C LEU A 53 3.00 20.08 26.72
N LEU A 54 3.88 21.03 26.37
CA LEU A 54 5.15 21.22 27.06
C LEU A 54 4.96 22.22 28.20
N THR A 55 4.82 21.71 29.42
CA THR A 55 5.24 22.42 30.63
C THR A 55 6.72 22.13 30.85
N GLY A 56 7.58 23.13 30.62
CA GLY A 56 9.02 23.04 30.91
C GLY A 56 9.88 23.23 29.66
N ASP A 57 10.97 23.96 29.86
CA ASP A 57 11.86 24.48 28.82
C ASP A 57 12.36 23.38 27.88
N CYS A 58 12.00 23.50 26.59
CA CYS A 58 12.32 22.52 25.56
C CYS A 58 13.68 22.84 24.93
N GLU A 59 14.76 22.38 25.57
CA GLU A 59 16.03 22.09 24.90
C GLU A 59 16.02 20.64 24.40
N ILE A 60 15.13 20.32 23.46
CA ILE A 60 15.21 19.06 22.71
C ILE A 60 15.77 19.41 21.34
N SER A 61 17.01 18.96 21.07
CA SER A 61 17.62 19.09 19.75
C SER A 61 16.73 18.40 18.72
N CYS A 62 16.13 19.16 17.83
CA CYS A 62 15.40 18.63 16.68
C CYS A 62 16.39 17.80 15.84
N ASP A 63 16.31 16.48 15.95
CA ASP A 63 17.23 15.57 15.30
C ASP A 63 17.26 15.78 13.78
N SER A 64 18.48 15.82 13.24
CA SER A 64 18.78 16.00 11.82
C SER A 64 18.09 15.02 10.85
N ALA A 65 17.51 13.93 11.37
CA ALA A 65 16.74 12.96 10.61
C ALA A 65 15.39 13.51 10.12
N GLY A 66 14.64 14.20 10.98
CA GLY A 66 13.32 14.74 10.63
C GLY A 66 13.39 15.85 9.57
N LYS A 67 14.49 16.61 9.54
CA LYS A 67 14.74 17.63 8.50
C LYS A 67 15.00 17.02 7.12
N LYS A 68 15.77 15.93 7.05
CA LYS A 68 16.10 15.26 5.77
C LYS A 68 14.88 14.63 5.08
N GLU A 69 13.92 14.16 5.86
CA GLU A 69 12.69 13.54 5.33
C GLU A 69 11.73 14.58 4.74
N VAL A 70 11.57 15.72 5.44
CA VAL A 70 10.82 16.89 4.94
C VAL A 70 11.41 17.39 3.62
N ASP A 71 12.74 17.45 3.51
CA ASP A 71 13.43 17.88 2.29
C ASP A 71 13.18 16.91 1.11
N LYS A 72 13.16 15.58 1.37
CA LYS A 72 12.92 14.58 0.33
C LYS A 72 11.46 14.53 -0.14
N LYS A 73 10.50 14.61 0.77
CA LYS A 73 9.08 14.71 0.43
C LYS A 73 8.80 15.96 -0.41
N GLN A 74 9.34 17.11 -0.01
CA GLN A 74 9.20 18.36 -0.77
C GLN A 74 9.82 18.25 -2.17
N MET A 75 11.01 17.66 -2.28
CA MET A 75 11.64 17.40 -3.58
C MET A 75 10.75 16.54 -4.49
N ILE A 76 10.10 15.50 -3.97
CA ILE A 76 9.20 14.63 -4.74
C ILE A 76 7.94 15.40 -5.17
N LEU A 77 7.34 16.20 -4.28
CA LEU A 77 6.20 17.06 -4.63
C LEU A 77 6.52 18.01 -5.79
N GLU A 78 7.71 18.61 -5.79
CA GLU A 78 8.09 19.61 -6.78
C GLU A 78 8.52 19.00 -8.11
N LYS A 79 9.31 17.92 -8.08
CA LYS A 79 9.95 17.35 -9.28
C LYS A 79 9.24 16.13 -9.85
N TYR A 80 8.47 15.42 -9.03
CA TYR A 80 7.91 14.11 -9.36
C TYR A 80 6.45 13.92 -8.90
N PRO A 81 5.56 14.93 -9.01
CA PRO A 81 4.25 14.93 -8.34
C PRO A 81 3.29 13.82 -8.78
N GLN A 82 3.49 13.23 -9.96
CA GLN A 82 2.63 12.19 -10.54
C GLN A 82 3.43 10.95 -10.97
N GLU A 83 4.70 10.88 -10.60
CA GLU A 83 5.59 9.81 -11.02
C GLU A 83 5.45 8.59 -10.11
N ARG A 84 5.85 7.42 -10.60
CA ARG A 84 5.85 6.18 -9.82
C ARG A 84 7.07 6.17 -8.91
N ILE A 85 6.83 6.22 -7.60
CA ILE A 85 7.89 6.28 -6.59
C ILE A 85 7.88 5.01 -5.74
N ILE A 86 9.01 4.31 -5.75
CA ILE A 86 9.30 3.21 -4.82
C ILE A 86 10.00 3.81 -3.60
N ASN A 87 9.53 3.46 -2.40
CA ASN A 87 10.13 3.85 -1.13
C ASN A 87 10.50 2.61 -0.32
N ILE A 88 11.79 2.38 -0.09
CA ILE A 88 12.33 1.17 0.55
C ILE A 88 13.57 1.49 1.38
N ASP A 89 13.94 0.57 2.28
CA ASP A 89 15.13 0.70 3.14
C ASP A 89 16.44 0.19 2.53
N THR A 90 16.38 -0.38 1.33
CA THR A 90 17.56 -0.92 0.63
C THR A 90 18.04 0.01 -0.47
N GLU A 91 19.35 0.01 -0.73
CA GLU A 91 19.97 0.87 -1.74
C GLU A 91 19.70 0.44 -3.19
N SER A 92 19.08 -0.72 -3.38
CA SER A 92 18.68 -1.29 -4.66
C SER A 92 17.30 -1.92 -4.56
N VAL A 93 16.60 -1.94 -5.70
CA VAL A 93 15.29 -2.61 -5.85
C VAL A 93 15.51 -4.02 -6.41
N ASP A 94 14.94 -5.03 -5.75
CA ASP A 94 14.94 -6.43 -6.24
C ASP A 94 13.85 -6.58 -7.32
N LEU A 95 14.25 -6.70 -8.59
CA LEU A 95 13.36 -6.73 -9.75
C LEU A 95 12.87 -8.14 -10.12
N LYS A 96 12.56 -8.97 -9.13
CA LYS A 96 12.14 -10.34 -9.38
C LYS A 96 10.69 -10.48 -9.83
N ASN A 97 10.45 -11.42 -10.74
CA ASN A 97 9.12 -11.89 -11.07
C ASN A 97 8.46 -12.53 -9.85
N THR A 98 7.17 -12.24 -9.67
CA THR A 98 6.38 -12.72 -8.55
C THR A 98 5.13 -13.42 -9.07
N GLN A 99 5.00 -14.70 -8.77
CA GLN A 99 3.82 -15.47 -9.13
C GLN A 99 2.62 -15.03 -8.27
N GLN A 100 1.50 -14.71 -8.91
CA GLN A 100 0.23 -14.52 -8.22
C GLN A 100 -0.37 -15.87 -7.85
N ALA A 101 -1.00 -15.93 -6.68
CA ALA A 101 -1.73 -17.12 -6.28
C ALA A 101 -3.00 -17.23 -7.14
N ASN A 102 -3.30 -18.44 -7.63
CA ASN A 102 -4.56 -18.72 -8.31
C ASN A 102 -5.70 -18.92 -7.30
N MET A 103 -5.99 -17.86 -6.54
CA MET A 103 -7.05 -17.80 -5.54
C MET A 103 -7.50 -16.35 -5.34
N TYR A 104 -8.68 -16.18 -4.77
CA TYR A 104 -9.20 -14.87 -4.41
C TYR A 104 -8.47 -14.30 -3.20
N THR A 105 -7.78 -13.17 -3.37
CA THR A 105 -7.14 -12.42 -2.28
C THR A 105 -7.40 -10.92 -2.40
N PHE A 106 -7.13 -10.19 -1.31
CA PHE A 106 -7.33 -8.74 -1.30
C PHE A 106 -6.21 -7.97 -1.99
N LYS A 107 -4.97 -8.47 -1.94
CA LYS A 107 -3.79 -7.81 -2.53
C LYS A 107 -3.01 -8.75 -3.45
N PRO A 108 -2.52 -8.24 -4.59
CA PRO A 108 -1.50 -8.94 -5.37
C PRO A 108 -0.15 -8.86 -4.66
N LYS A 109 0.79 -9.70 -5.10
CA LYS A 109 2.19 -9.66 -4.66
C LYS A 109 3.05 -8.99 -5.72
N GLY A 110 4.13 -8.31 -5.34
CA GLY A 110 5.05 -7.71 -6.30
C GLY A 110 5.76 -6.49 -5.74
N ILE A 111 6.33 -5.69 -6.64
CA ILE A 111 7.02 -4.44 -6.35
C ILE A 111 5.98 -3.33 -6.27
N TRP A 112 5.72 -2.85 -5.06
CA TRP A 112 4.77 -1.78 -4.80
C TRP A 112 5.40 -0.39 -4.96
N TYR A 113 4.60 0.55 -5.46
CA TYR A 113 4.97 1.96 -5.59
C TYR A 113 3.76 2.87 -5.39
N GLY A 114 4.01 4.10 -4.95
CA GLY A 114 3.02 5.18 -4.90
C GLY A 114 3.12 6.12 -6.09
N PHE A 115 2.16 7.02 -6.23
CA PHE A 115 2.21 8.12 -7.20
C PHE A 115 2.56 9.41 -6.48
N GLY A 116 3.65 10.05 -6.89
CA GLY A 116 4.18 11.24 -6.21
C GLY A 116 4.44 10.97 -4.73
N THR A 117 3.79 11.74 -3.87
CA THR A 117 3.89 11.58 -2.41
C THR A 117 2.77 10.78 -1.78
N SER A 118 1.84 10.20 -2.55
CA SER A 118 0.64 9.54 -2.00
C SER A 118 0.96 8.53 -0.89
N TRP A 119 1.98 7.69 -1.12
CA TRP A 119 2.45 6.72 -0.13
C TRP A 119 3.10 7.38 1.08
N ILE A 120 3.94 8.39 0.87
CA ILE A 120 4.64 9.11 1.94
C ILE A 120 3.62 9.81 2.84
N ASP A 121 2.65 10.50 2.25
CA ASP A 121 1.62 11.25 2.98
C ASP A 121 0.80 10.33 3.91
N TRP A 122 0.43 9.15 3.41
CA TRP A 122 -0.28 8.16 4.20
C TRP A 122 0.63 7.49 5.25
N ALA A 123 1.84 7.09 4.87
CA ALA A 123 2.79 6.43 5.76
C ALA A 123 3.19 7.33 6.93
N THR A 124 3.47 8.62 6.69
CA THR A 124 3.81 9.57 7.78
C THR A 124 2.69 9.69 8.81
N THR A 125 1.43 9.52 8.39
CA THR A 125 0.27 9.63 9.28
C THR A 125 0.05 8.35 10.11
N ILE A 126 0.29 7.17 9.53
CA ILE A 126 -0.10 5.89 10.15
C ILE A 126 1.12 5.11 10.69
N PHE A 127 2.24 5.13 9.97
CA PHE A 127 3.47 4.38 10.23
C PHE A 127 4.73 5.20 9.90
N PRO A 128 4.99 6.31 10.61
CA PRO A 128 6.14 7.18 10.28
C PRO A 128 7.49 6.44 10.33
N ASP A 129 7.63 5.44 11.21
CA ASP A 129 8.84 4.64 11.33
C ASP A 129 9.07 3.66 10.16
N ASP A 130 8.06 3.42 9.31
CA ASP A 130 8.11 2.49 8.18
C ASP A 130 8.39 3.20 6.85
N ILE A 131 8.76 4.48 6.88
CA ILE A 131 9.17 5.23 5.68
C ILE A 131 10.61 4.84 5.32
N GLY A 132 10.75 4.30 4.11
CA GLY A 132 12.03 3.83 3.60
C GLY A 132 13.06 4.95 3.44
N LYS A 133 14.33 4.61 3.62
CA LYS A 133 15.45 5.56 3.47
C LYS A 133 15.72 5.97 2.02
N TYR A 134 15.36 5.15 1.04
CA TYR A 134 15.71 5.33 -0.35
C TYR A 134 14.47 5.44 -1.23
N TYR A 135 14.57 6.32 -2.22
CA TYR A 135 13.51 6.64 -3.16
C TYR A 135 13.99 6.35 -4.57
N PHE A 136 13.13 5.72 -5.36
CA PHE A 136 13.42 5.42 -6.76
C PHE A 136 12.25 5.84 -7.64
N LYS A 137 12.57 6.54 -8.73
CA LYS A 137 11.65 6.73 -9.85
C LYS A 137 11.58 5.44 -10.67
N LEU A 138 10.37 4.95 -10.90
CA LEU A 138 10.08 3.78 -11.70
C LEU A 138 9.45 4.18 -13.04
N GLU A 139 10.03 3.70 -14.14
CA GLU A 139 9.47 3.81 -15.49
C GLU A 139 8.96 2.43 -15.92
N VAL A 140 7.71 2.37 -16.42
CA VAL A 140 7.07 1.11 -16.82
C VAL A 140 6.49 1.19 -18.23
N ASP A 141 6.44 0.05 -18.91
CA ASP A 141 5.69 -0.13 -20.15
C ASP A 141 4.20 -0.22 -19.81
N THR A 142 3.53 0.93 -19.90
CA THR A 142 2.12 1.02 -19.54
C THR A 142 1.16 0.22 -20.41
N SER A 143 1.60 -0.28 -21.57
CA SER A 143 0.78 -1.16 -22.41
C SER A 143 0.54 -2.54 -21.77
N LYS A 144 1.40 -2.93 -20.83
CA LYS A 144 1.33 -4.21 -20.09
C LYS A 144 0.64 -4.10 -18.73
N ILE A 145 0.23 -2.89 -18.34
CA ILE A 145 -0.27 -2.59 -17.00
C ILE A 145 -1.77 -2.36 -17.07
N LEU A 146 -2.52 -3.07 -16.24
CA LEU A 146 -3.92 -2.74 -16.01
C LEU A 146 -4.01 -1.41 -15.28
N LYS A 147 -4.78 -0.46 -15.81
CA LYS A 147 -5.04 0.83 -15.19
C LYS A 147 -6.50 0.96 -14.81
N ILE A 148 -6.75 1.43 -13.59
CA ILE A 148 -8.06 1.84 -13.11
C ILE A 148 -7.95 3.29 -12.65
N SER A 149 -8.74 4.14 -13.26
CA SER A 149 -8.73 5.60 -13.10
C SER A 149 -10.08 6.17 -12.72
N ASN A 150 -11.14 5.36 -12.79
CA ASN A 150 -12.50 5.78 -12.48
C ASN A 150 -13.35 4.60 -11.98
N ILE A 151 -14.56 4.93 -11.50
CA ILE A 151 -15.50 3.97 -10.91
C ILE A 151 -15.97 2.93 -11.94
N GLU A 152 -16.22 3.32 -13.18
CA GLU A 152 -16.71 2.41 -14.24
C GLU A 152 -15.67 1.33 -14.57
N GLU A 153 -14.40 1.72 -14.68
CA GLU A 153 -13.28 0.80 -14.85
C GLU A 153 -13.15 -0.15 -13.65
N ALA A 154 -13.30 0.36 -12.42
CA ALA A 154 -13.27 -0.46 -11.22
C ALA A 154 -14.41 -1.50 -11.20
N VAL A 155 -15.63 -1.09 -11.55
CA VAL A 155 -16.80 -1.99 -11.66
C VAL A 155 -16.55 -3.05 -12.72
N THR A 156 -16.04 -2.67 -13.88
CA THR A 156 -15.72 -3.60 -14.99
C THR A 156 -14.65 -4.60 -14.58
N PHE A 157 -13.59 -4.14 -13.93
CA PHE A 157 -12.53 -4.98 -13.38
C PHE A 157 -13.07 -5.97 -12.35
N ASN A 158 -13.87 -5.48 -11.39
CA ASN A 158 -14.44 -6.31 -10.34
C ASN A 158 -15.39 -7.38 -10.91
N LYS A 159 -16.15 -7.03 -11.96
CA LYS A 159 -17.00 -8.00 -12.68
C LYS A 159 -16.18 -9.08 -13.39
N LYS A 160 -15.02 -8.73 -13.95
CA LYS A 160 -14.17 -9.69 -14.70
C LYS A 160 -13.37 -10.62 -13.78
N TYR A 161 -12.76 -10.09 -12.71
CA TYR A 161 -11.79 -10.84 -11.90
C TYR A 161 -12.22 -11.03 -10.43
N GLY A 162 -13.28 -10.37 -9.99
CA GLY A 162 -13.90 -10.59 -8.69
C GLY A 162 -14.98 -11.67 -8.76
N ILE A 163 -15.68 -11.84 -7.63
CA ILE A 163 -16.89 -12.65 -7.57
C ILE A 163 -18.09 -11.77 -7.87
N SER A 164 -18.92 -12.17 -8.85
CA SER A 164 -20.15 -11.45 -9.17
C SER A 164 -21.13 -11.48 -8.00
N SER A 165 -21.79 -10.35 -7.73
CA SER A 165 -22.89 -10.27 -6.76
C SER A 165 -24.15 -11.02 -7.19
N ASP A 166 -24.21 -11.55 -8.41
CA ASP A 166 -25.37 -12.24 -8.98
C ASP A 166 -25.53 -13.68 -8.52
N ILE A 167 -24.84 -14.08 -7.43
CA ILE A 167 -25.01 -15.41 -6.83
C ILE A 167 -26.45 -15.53 -6.34
N LYS A 168 -27.27 -16.22 -7.12
CA LYS A 168 -28.65 -16.51 -6.78
C LYS A 168 -28.63 -17.47 -5.58
N MET A 169 -29.25 -17.05 -4.49
CA MET A 169 -29.46 -17.89 -3.32
C MET A 169 -30.45 -19.00 -3.66
N GLU A 170 -29.97 -20.10 -4.22
CA GLU A 170 -30.68 -21.37 -4.15
C GLU A 170 -30.15 -22.12 -2.92
N THR A 171 -31.07 -22.54 -2.06
CA THR A 171 -30.79 -22.97 -0.69
C THR A 171 -29.96 -24.25 -0.64
N GLY A 172 -28.75 -24.18 -0.05
CA GLY A 172 -28.08 -25.35 0.53
C GLY A 172 -26.66 -25.66 0.06
N ASP A 173 -26.13 -24.97 -0.94
CA ASP A 173 -24.85 -25.40 -1.54
C ASP A 173 -23.63 -24.85 -0.79
N LEU A 174 -22.68 -25.73 -0.48
CA LEU A 174 -21.38 -25.38 0.12
C LEU A 174 -20.57 -24.41 -0.76
N GLU A 175 -20.80 -24.41 -2.08
CA GLU A 175 -20.18 -23.48 -3.03
C GLU A 175 -20.59 -22.02 -2.76
N LEU A 176 -21.84 -21.76 -2.35
CA LEU A 176 -22.34 -20.43 -1.97
C LEU A 176 -21.60 -19.84 -0.76
N LEU A 177 -21.23 -20.67 0.22
CA LEU A 177 -20.48 -20.21 1.40
C LEU A 177 -19.06 -19.79 1.03
N GLN A 178 -18.44 -20.50 0.08
CA GLN A 178 -17.13 -20.15 -0.43
C GLN A 178 -17.17 -18.82 -1.20
N ASP A 179 -18.22 -18.60 -2.00
CA ASP A 179 -18.38 -17.36 -2.75
C ASP A 179 -18.60 -16.14 -1.85
N LEU A 180 -19.44 -16.27 -0.81
CA LEU A 180 -19.62 -15.22 0.19
C LEU A 180 -18.30 -14.89 0.92
N SER A 181 -17.46 -15.89 1.18
CA SER A 181 -16.14 -15.69 1.79
C SER A 181 -15.15 -14.98 0.85
N ASN A 182 -15.42 -14.98 -0.46
CA ASN A 182 -14.58 -14.37 -1.49
C ASN A 182 -15.13 -13.03 -2.00
N LYS A 183 -16.31 -12.61 -1.54
CA LYS A 183 -16.86 -11.29 -1.82
C LYS A 183 -15.84 -10.19 -1.51
N GLY A 184 -15.66 -9.28 -2.46
CA GLY A 184 -14.71 -8.17 -2.33
C GLY A 184 -13.24 -8.53 -2.52
N LYS A 185 -12.90 -9.78 -2.89
CA LYS A 185 -11.55 -10.20 -3.29
C LYS A 185 -11.43 -10.31 -4.80
N ILE A 186 -10.20 -10.36 -5.29
CA ILE A 186 -9.86 -10.48 -6.71
C ILE A 186 -9.03 -11.75 -6.92
N ASN A 187 -9.29 -12.47 -8.02
CA ASN A 187 -8.41 -13.53 -8.48
C ASN A 187 -7.22 -12.92 -9.25
N TRP A 188 -6.17 -12.55 -8.51
CA TRP A 188 -4.95 -11.96 -9.08
C TRP A 188 -4.18 -12.95 -9.97
N GLY A 189 -4.38 -14.25 -9.79
CA GLY A 189 -3.88 -15.28 -10.69
C GLY A 189 -4.40 -15.08 -12.12
N GLU A 190 -5.71 -14.86 -12.28
CA GLU A 190 -6.31 -14.55 -13.58
C GLU A 190 -5.86 -13.18 -14.11
N VAL A 191 -5.79 -12.15 -13.26
CA VAL A 191 -5.28 -10.82 -13.66
C VAL A 191 -3.86 -10.92 -14.23
N SER A 192 -3.02 -11.76 -13.63
CA SER A 192 -1.61 -11.92 -14.04
C SER A 192 -1.40 -12.63 -15.38
N LYS A 193 -2.44 -13.28 -15.92
CA LYS A 193 -2.39 -13.85 -17.28
C LYS A 193 -2.52 -12.77 -18.34
N ASP A 194 -3.25 -11.71 -18.03
CA ASP A 194 -3.58 -10.63 -18.96
C ASP A 194 -2.62 -9.43 -18.82
N TYR A 195 -2.02 -9.25 -17.64
CA TYR A 195 -1.21 -8.07 -17.32
C TYR A 195 0.04 -8.41 -16.51
N ALA A 196 1.06 -7.55 -16.62
CA ALA A 196 2.31 -7.62 -15.86
C ALA A 196 2.25 -6.86 -14.51
N GLY A 197 1.20 -6.08 -14.31
CA GLY A 197 0.99 -5.28 -13.11
C GLY A 197 -0.35 -4.55 -13.11
N PHE A 198 -0.58 -3.79 -12.05
CA PHE A 198 -1.81 -3.07 -11.77
C PHE A 198 -1.54 -1.67 -11.25
N GLU A 199 -2.37 -0.70 -11.65
CA GLU A 199 -2.37 0.69 -11.18
C GLU A 199 -3.79 1.15 -10.82
N LEU A 200 -3.92 1.81 -9.66
CA LEU A 200 -5.10 2.57 -9.25
C LEU A 200 -4.70 4.03 -9.03
N ASN A 201 -5.10 4.93 -9.94
CA ASN A 201 -4.82 6.36 -9.80
C ASN A 201 -5.84 7.20 -10.59
N PRO A 202 -6.61 8.10 -9.95
CA PRO A 202 -6.63 8.42 -8.52
C PRO A 202 -7.22 7.30 -7.65
N TYR A 203 -7.05 7.41 -6.33
CA TYR A 203 -7.70 6.51 -5.38
C TYR A 203 -9.21 6.78 -5.34
N LEU A 204 -10.02 5.72 -5.51
CA LEU A 204 -11.48 5.83 -5.62
C LEU A 204 -12.15 5.72 -4.24
N TYR A 205 -12.18 6.83 -3.49
CA TYR A 205 -12.72 6.86 -2.13
C TYR A 205 -14.20 6.43 -2.04
N ASP A 206 -15.00 6.70 -3.07
CA ASP A 206 -16.43 6.37 -3.10
C ASP A 206 -16.70 4.86 -3.02
N LEU A 207 -15.77 4.04 -3.51
CA LEU A 207 -15.87 2.57 -3.47
C LEU A 207 -15.29 1.97 -2.19
N ARG A 208 -14.58 2.75 -1.37
CA ARG A 208 -13.86 2.25 -0.20
C ARG A 208 -14.79 1.59 0.85
N ALA A 209 -16.03 2.06 0.96
CA ALA A 209 -17.00 1.55 1.92
C ALA A 209 -17.87 0.41 1.35
N ASP A 210 -17.79 0.13 0.04
CA ASP A 210 -18.55 -0.97 -0.56
C ASP A 210 -17.83 -2.31 -0.34
N SER A 211 -18.52 -3.23 0.33
CA SER A 211 -18.06 -4.61 0.56
C SER A 211 -17.68 -5.37 -0.72
N ASN A 212 -18.25 -5.02 -1.87
CA ASN A 212 -17.90 -5.60 -3.18
C ASN A 212 -16.51 -5.17 -3.67
N PHE A 213 -15.93 -4.12 -3.09
CA PHE A 213 -14.63 -3.55 -3.45
C PHE A 213 -13.66 -3.57 -2.26
N THR A 214 -13.79 -4.55 -1.36
CA THR A 214 -12.90 -4.68 -0.19
C THR A 214 -11.41 -4.74 -0.58
N TRP A 215 -11.07 -5.28 -1.75
CA TRP A 215 -9.71 -5.26 -2.30
C TRP A 215 -9.18 -3.83 -2.53
N LEU A 216 -10.03 -2.86 -2.82
CA LEU A 216 -9.66 -1.45 -2.96
C LEU A 216 -9.35 -0.84 -1.59
N TYR A 217 -10.16 -1.17 -0.57
CA TYR A 217 -9.97 -0.69 0.80
C TYR A 217 -8.57 -0.97 1.32
N VAL A 218 -8.00 -2.13 0.98
CA VAL A 218 -6.68 -2.53 1.48
C VAL A 218 -5.53 -1.84 0.74
N LEU A 219 -5.74 -1.23 -0.43
CA LEU A 219 -4.65 -0.52 -1.15
C LEU A 219 -4.21 0.76 -0.44
N ASP A 220 -5.07 1.30 0.43
CA ASP A 220 -4.88 2.48 1.28
C ASP A 220 -4.78 3.83 0.54
N VAL A 221 -4.03 3.88 -0.56
CA VAL A 221 -3.75 5.07 -1.38
C VAL A 221 -3.63 4.74 -2.87
N ALA A 222 -3.59 5.78 -3.71
CA ALA A 222 -3.26 5.65 -5.13
C ALA A 222 -1.86 5.04 -5.27
N SER A 223 -1.80 3.87 -5.88
CA SER A 223 -0.61 3.02 -5.90
C SER A 223 -0.67 2.03 -7.06
N GLY A 224 0.45 1.38 -7.30
CA GLY A 224 0.53 0.27 -8.23
C GLY A 224 1.48 -0.81 -7.75
N VAL A 225 1.44 -1.93 -8.46
CA VAL A 225 2.23 -3.12 -8.18
C VAL A 225 2.64 -3.80 -9.48
N ILE A 226 3.92 -4.11 -9.62
CA ILE A 226 4.45 -4.90 -10.75
C ILE A 226 4.80 -6.30 -10.26
N TRP A 227 4.33 -7.32 -10.95
CA TRP A 227 4.66 -8.71 -10.66
C TRP A 227 5.43 -9.41 -11.77
N ASP A 228 5.43 -8.86 -12.99
CA ASP A 228 6.32 -9.27 -14.08
C ASP A 228 7.28 -8.12 -14.45
N SER A 229 8.57 -8.34 -14.22
CA SER A 229 9.65 -7.39 -14.47
C SER A 229 9.79 -7.05 -15.95
N SER A 230 9.19 -7.81 -16.87
CA SER A 230 9.16 -7.48 -18.30
C SER A 230 8.46 -6.15 -18.60
N ALA A 231 7.67 -5.61 -17.66
CA ALA A 231 7.06 -4.30 -17.77
C ALA A 231 7.92 -3.15 -17.20
N ILE A 232 9.07 -3.44 -16.59
CA ILE A 232 9.95 -2.42 -16.01
C ILE A 232 10.91 -1.91 -17.09
N ILE A 233 10.83 -0.63 -17.41
CA ILE A 233 11.73 0.03 -18.36
C ILE A 233 13.00 0.50 -17.63
N SER A 234 12.85 1.18 -16.48
CA SER A 234 14.00 1.59 -15.67
C SER A 234 13.63 1.90 -14.22
N VAL A 235 14.63 1.82 -13.34
CA VAL A 235 14.55 2.23 -11.94
C VAL A 235 15.73 3.13 -11.64
N LYS A 236 15.48 4.36 -11.17
CA LYS A 236 16.52 5.37 -10.91
C LYS A 236 16.38 5.93 -9.51
N LYS A 237 17.45 5.89 -8.72
CA LYS A 237 17.50 6.49 -7.38
C LYS A 237 17.38 8.02 -7.48
N ILE A 238 16.65 8.64 -6.57
CA ILE A 238 16.38 10.10 -6.53
C ILE A 238 16.63 10.74 -5.15
#